data_AF-D7M1D3-F1
#
_entry.id   AF-D7M1D3-F1
#
_cell.length_a   1.000
_cell.length_b   1.000
_cell.length_c   1.000
_cell.angle_alpha   90.00
_cell.angle_beta   90.00
_cell.angle_gamma   90.00
#
_symmetry.space_group_name_H-M   'P 1'
#
loop_
_entity.id
_entity.type
_entity.pdbx_description
1 polymer ?
#
loop_
_entity_poly.entity_id
_entity_poly.type
_entity_poly.pdbx_seq_one_letter_code
_entity_poly.pdbx_strand_id
1 'polypeptide(L)'
;DFIKNLLSSASEKSMASDSIQASVPDEEFRSKLGNIIQRVQYLPGIQNVTRLSKEFTELSAFHQPKDFFFVQIMLVKNSQSAIFEPIFHDSYFDFLEKVNSPSLYTETVKTTCLICKAILEPEIQLHPMVNQQVLSHVTKNLGKWLGKLIVRTDCWSLLKTDLALEPFIVTAYERGLMSKSIPFVIEVLESCRRSPLCPSFETILSLLSEIYMMPNLQDGLLFSIEGLLEKFNVLEPLKPASTLQEKHRQMNLNVDFEERKIIVKPLKFGKYDDRAPRDS
;
A
#
# COMPACT_ATOMS: atom_id res chain seq x y z
N ASP A 1 -1.63 4.57 -18.95
CA ASP A 1 -1.04 3.36 -19.55
C ASP A 1 0.39 3.08 -19.12
N PHE A 2 1.29 4.08 -19.03
CA PHE A 2 2.66 3.86 -18.57
C PHE A 2 2.76 3.09 -17.23
N ILE A 3 2.10 3.58 -16.17
CA ILE A 3 2.09 2.92 -14.85
C ILE A 3 1.53 1.49 -14.94
N LYS A 4 0.45 1.28 -15.69
CA LYS A 4 -0.16 -0.05 -15.87
C LYS A 4 0.81 -1.04 -16.51
N ASN A 5 1.44 -0.62 -17.60
CA ASN A 5 2.39 -1.45 -18.35
C ASN A 5 3.63 -1.77 -17.52
N LEU A 6 4.15 -0.77 -16.80
CA LEU A 6 5.29 -0.92 -15.89
C LEU A 6 5.00 -1.99 -14.82
N LEU A 7 3.88 -1.87 -14.12
CA LEU A 7 3.53 -2.75 -13.01
C LEU A 7 3.11 -4.15 -13.46
N SER A 8 2.39 -4.23 -14.58
CA SER A 8 2.08 -5.52 -15.21
C SER A 8 3.37 -6.24 -15.62
N SER A 9 4.33 -5.52 -16.23
CA SER A 9 5.61 -6.10 -16.62
C SER A 9 6.46 -6.53 -15.43
N ALA A 10 6.47 -5.75 -14.35
CA ALA A 10 7.18 -6.10 -13.12
C ALA A 10 6.64 -7.42 -12.52
N SER A 11 5.32 -7.58 -12.48
CA SER A 11 4.71 -8.80 -11.97
C SER A 11 4.89 -10.01 -12.90
N GLU A 12 4.80 -9.81 -14.21
CA GLU A 12 5.02 -10.88 -15.20
C GLU A 12 6.47 -11.38 -15.20
N LYS A 13 7.45 -10.49 -15.04
CA LYS A 13 8.87 -10.86 -14.90
C LYS A 13 9.11 -11.75 -13.68
N SER A 14 8.46 -11.45 -12.55
CA SER A 14 8.55 -12.28 -11.35
C SER A 14 7.95 -13.67 -11.56
N MET A 15 6.93 -13.83 -12.41
CA MET A 15 6.38 -15.15 -12.70
C MET A 15 7.30 -15.96 -13.62
N ALA A 16 7.96 -15.31 -14.58
CA ALA A 16 8.92 -15.95 -15.48
C ALA A 16 10.18 -16.46 -14.76
N SER A 17 10.60 -15.82 -13.68
CA SER A 17 11.75 -16.27 -12.86
C SER A 17 11.46 -17.53 -12.04
N ASP A 18 10.19 -17.83 -11.75
CA ASP A 18 9.79 -18.95 -10.88
C ASP A 18 9.68 -20.29 -11.61
N SER A 19 10.33 -20.45 -12.77
CA SER A 19 10.41 -21.68 -13.57
C SER A 19 9.07 -22.27 -14.06
N ILE A 20 7.97 -21.52 -13.94
CA ILE A 20 6.73 -21.80 -14.66
C ILE A 20 6.90 -21.19 -16.06
N GLN A 21 7.09 -22.03 -17.08
CA GLN A 21 6.91 -21.60 -18.47
C GLN A 21 5.45 -21.16 -18.62
N ALA A 22 5.19 -19.88 -18.38
CA ALA A 22 3.89 -19.28 -18.56
C ALA A 22 3.59 -19.29 -20.06
N SER A 23 2.87 -20.32 -20.51
CA SER A 23 2.21 -20.26 -21.81
C SER A 23 1.30 -19.02 -21.79
N VAL A 24 1.36 -18.24 -22.87
CA VAL A 24 0.45 -17.10 -23.04
C VAL A 24 -0.96 -17.64 -22.91
N PRO A 25 -1.79 -17.15 -21.97
CA PRO A 25 -3.09 -17.74 -21.74
C PRO A 25 -3.95 -17.52 -22.96
N ASP A 26 -4.75 -18.54 -23.27
CA ASP A 26 -5.58 -18.51 -24.46
C ASP A 26 -6.63 -17.39 -24.35
N GLU A 27 -7.07 -16.86 -25.49
CA GLU A 27 -7.95 -15.69 -25.51
C GLU A 27 -9.30 -15.99 -24.85
N GLU A 28 -9.79 -17.23 -24.99
CA GLU A 28 -11.04 -17.69 -24.38
C GLU A 28 -10.94 -17.67 -22.84
N PHE A 29 -9.84 -18.18 -22.30
CA PHE A 29 -9.55 -18.22 -20.88
C PHE A 29 -9.39 -16.81 -20.30
N ARG A 30 -8.64 -15.94 -20.98
CA ARG A 30 -8.54 -14.51 -20.61
C ARG A 30 -9.91 -13.85 -20.58
N SER A 31 -10.74 -14.10 -21.60
CA SER A 31 -12.10 -13.56 -21.69
C SER A 31 -12.98 -14.05 -20.54
N LYS A 32 -12.93 -15.35 -20.21
CA LYS A 32 -13.66 -15.92 -19.06
C LYS A 32 -13.24 -15.26 -17.74
N LEU A 33 -11.95 -15.09 -17.47
CA LEU A 33 -11.47 -14.40 -16.27
C LEU A 33 -11.92 -12.93 -16.23
N GLY A 34 -11.84 -12.23 -17.37
CA GLY A 34 -12.32 -10.86 -17.50
C GLY A 34 -13.82 -10.72 -17.20
N ASN A 35 -14.64 -11.63 -17.73
CA ASN A 35 -16.08 -11.66 -17.49
C ASN A 35 -16.42 -11.92 -16.01
N ILE A 36 -15.68 -12.81 -15.34
CA ILE A 36 -15.84 -13.04 -13.90
C ILE A 36 -15.53 -11.75 -13.14
N ILE A 37 -14.40 -11.11 -13.41
CA ILE A 37 -13.99 -9.86 -12.72
C ILE A 37 -15.01 -8.75 -12.92
N GLN A 38 -15.49 -8.54 -14.15
CA GLN A 38 -16.50 -7.53 -14.42
C GLN A 38 -17.80 -7.81 -13.63
N ARG A 39 -18.21 -9.07 -13.53
CA ARG A 39 -19.40 -9.45 -12.77
C ARG A 39 -19.18 -9.38 -11.26
N VAL A 40 -17.95 -9.55 -10.76
CA VAL A 40 -17.59 -9.25 -9.36
C VAL A 40 -17.72 -7.75 -9.10
N GLN A 41 -17.22 -6.89 -10.00
CA GLN A 41 -17.26 -5.43 -9.84
C GLN A 41 -18.69 -4.86 -9.82
N TYR A 42 -19.52 -5.26 -10.80
CA TYR A 42 -20.78 -4.56 -11.09
C TYR A 42 -22.05 -5.30 -10.69
N LEU A 43 -21.97 -6.58 -10.29
CA LEU A 43 -23.12 -7.35 -9.82
C LEU A 43 -22.87 -7.85 -8.39
N PRO A 44 -22.73 -6.94 -7.41
CA PRO A 44 -22.51 -7.32 -6.02
C PRO A 44 -23.73 -8.06 -5.47
N GLY A 45 -23.50 -9.09 -4.66
CA GLY A 45 -24.55 -9.86 -4.02
C GLY A 45 -24.15 -11.30 -3.76
N ILE A 46 -24.52 -11.82 -2.59
CA ILE A 46 -24.09 -13.14 -2.08
C ILE A 46 -24.37 -14.26 -3.09
N GLN A 47 -25.54 -14.24 -3.73
CA GLN A 47 -25.92 -15.26 -4.73
C GLN A 47 -25.02 -15.20 -5.97
N ASN A 48 -24.75 -14.00 -6.49
CA ASN A 48 -23.90 -13.85 -7.67
C ASN A 48 -22.45 -14.21 -7.35
N VAL A 49 -21.92 -13.73 -6.23
CA VAL A 49 -20.56 -14.07 -5.75
C VAL A 49 -20.41 -15.58 -5.55
N THR A 50 -21.41 -16.26 -4.99
CA THR A 50 -21.42 -17.72 -4.83
C THR A 50 -21.42 -18.47 -6.16
N ARG A 51 -22.13 -17.96 -7.17
CA ARG A 51 -22.12 -18.54 -8.52
C ARG A 51 -20.77 -18.33 -9.20
N LEU A 52 -20.25 -17.11 -9.15
CA LEU A 52 -18.98 -16.74 -9.75
C LEU A 52 -17.80 -17.49 -9.12
N SER A 53 -17.84 -17.74 -7.81
CA SER A 53 -16.77 -18.50 -7.14
C SER A 53 -16.71 -19.94 -7.64
N LYS A 54 -17.87 -20.57 -7.90
CA LYS A 54 -17.94 -21.91 -8.51
C LYS A 54 -17.42 -21.90 -9.94
N GLU A 55 -17.91 -20.96 -10.76
CA GLU A 55 -17.46 -20.75 -12.13
C GLU A 55 -15.93 -20.58 -12.20
N PHE A 56 -15.37 -19.75 -11.30
CA PHE A 56 -13.93 -19.56 -11.18
C PHE A 56 -13.21 -20.85 -10.77
N THR A 57 -13.69 -21.58 -9.76
CA THR A 57 -13.05 -22.82 -9.32
C THR A 57 -13.02 -23.87 -10.43
N GLU A 58 -14.10 -24.02 -11.19
CA GLU A 58 -14.21 -24.97 -12.32
C GLU A 58 -13.22 -24.67 -13.45
N LEU A 59 -12.75 -23.41 -13.60
CA LEU A 59 -11.65 -23.06 -14.52
C LEU A 59 -10.30 -23.69 -14.12
N SER A 60 -10.17 -24.42 -13.00
CA SER A 60 -8.94 -25.18 -12.70
C SER A 60 -8.72 -26.38 -13.61
N ALA A 61 -9.70 -26.74 -14.46
CA ALA A 61 -9.53 -27.77 -15.49
C ALA A 61 -8.50 -27.38 -16.58
N PHE A 62 -8.13 -26.10 -16.65
CA PHE A 62 -7.13 -25.58 -17.59
C PHE A 62 -5.71 -25.71 -16.99
N HIS A 63 -4.72 -26.11 -17.79
CA HIS A 63 -3.31 -26.24 -17.37
C HIS A 63 -2.58 -24.87 -17.25
N GLN A 64 -3.31 -23.77 -17.05
CA GLN A 64 -2.78 -22.40 -17.03
C GLN A 64 -2.76 -21.84 -15.61
N PRO A 65 -1.84 -20.90 -15.28
CA PRO A 65 -1.76 -20.29 -13.96
C PRO A 65 -2.92 -19.30 -13.74
N LYS A 66 -4.12 -19.85 -13.53
CA LYS A 66 -5.39 -19.12 -13.39
C LYS A 66 -5.34 -18.02 -12.35
N ASP A 67 -4.85 -18.34 -11.16
CA ASP A 67 -4.81 -17.43 -10.02
C ASP A 67 -3.93 -16.21 -10.32
N PHE A 68 -2.77 -16.43 -10.97
CA PHE A 68 -1.91 -15.34 -11.42
C PHE A 68 -2.64 -14.41 -12.37
N PHE A 69 -3.21 -14.92 -13.46
CA PHE A 69 -3.88 -14.07 -14.45
C PHE A 69 -5.10 -13.36 -13.89
N PHE A 70 -5.85 -14.03 -13.00
CA PHE A 70 -6.97 -13.40 -12.31
C PHE A 70 -6.49 -12.24 -11.45
N VAL A 71 -5.45 -12.44 -10.64
CA VAL A 71 -4.89 -11.40 -9.77
C VAL A 71 -4.30 -10.25 -10.59
N GLN A 72 -3.64 -10.51 -11.73
CA GLN A 72 -3.16 -9.46 -12.63
C GLN A 72 -4.30 -8.58 -13.16
N ILE A 73 -5.42 -9.20 -13.58
CA ILE A 73 -6.58 -8.47 -14.08
C ILE A 73 -7.25 -7.69 -12.94
N MET A 74 -7.36 -8.30 -11.75
CA MET A 74 -7.96 -7.70 -10.58
C MET A 74 -7.17 -6.49 -10.08
N LEU A 75 -5.83 -6.55 -10.08
CA LEU A 75 -4.99 -5.53 -9.45
C LEU A 75 -4.48 -4.46 -10.41
N VAL A 76 -4.09 -4.78 -11.65
CA VAL A 76 -3.25 -3.85 -12.43
C VAL A 76 -3.53 -3.74 -13.93
N LYS A 77 -4.07 -4.77 -14.60
CA LYS A 77 -4.16 -4.78 -16.08
C LYS A 77 -5.11 -3.73 -16.66
N ASN A 78 -6.27 -3.50 -16.03
CA ASN A 78 -7.35 -2.71 -16.60
C ASN A 78 -7.55 -1.39 -15.84
N SER A 79 -8.17 -0.39 -16.47
CA SER A 79 -8.53 0.88 -15.78
C SER A 79 -9.47 0.69 -14.60
N GLN A 80 -10.16 -0.45 -14.53
CA GLN A 80 -11.11 -0.80 -13.47
C GLN A 80 -10.49 -1.66 -12.35
N SER A 81 -9.18 -1.91 -12.43
CA SER A 81 -8.48 -2.73 -11.43
C SER A 81 -8.45 -2.04 -10.08
N ALA A 82 -8.23 -2.81 -9.00
CA ALA A 82 -8.28 -2.34 -7.62
C ALA A 82 -7.40 -1.11 -7.35
N ILE A 83 -6.23 -0.99 -7.96
CA ILE A 83 -5.34 0.15 -7.74
C ILE A 83 -5.84 1.45 -8.39
N PHE A 84 -6.78 1.37 -9.34
CA PHE A 84 -7.39 2.53 -9.99
C PHE A 84 -8.76 2.86 -9.38
N GLU A 85 -9.55 1.83 -9.06
CA GLU A 85 -10.94 1.94 -8.64
C GLU A 85 -11.16 1.34 -7.24
N PRO A 86 -10.99 2.13 -6.16
CA PRO A 86 -11.11 1.63 -4.79
C PRO A 86 -12.54 1.23 -4.42
N ILE A 87 -13.53 1.68 -5.19
CA ILE A 87 -14.94 1.33 -5.01
C ILE A 87 -15.20 -0.19 -5.12
N PHE A 88 -14.36 -0.92 -5.87
CA PHE A 88 -14.52 -2.36 -6.08
C PHE A 88 -13.79 -3.23 -5.04
N HIS A 89 -13.04 -2.63 -4.12
CA HIS A 89 -12.23 -3.39 -3.15
C HIS A 89 -13.06 -4.40 -2.37
N ASP A 90 -14.19 -3.97 -1.80
CA ASP A 90 -15.02 -4.85 -0.97
C ASP A 90 -15.60 -6.01 -1.78
N SER A 91 -16.06 -5.75 -3.01
CA SER A 91 -16.53 -6.81 -3.92
C SER A 91 -15.45 -7.84 -4.24
N TYR A 92 -14.20 -7.41 -4.44
CA TYR A 92 -13.09 -8.33 -4.66
C TYR A 92 -12.81 -9.17 -3.40
N PHE A 93 -12.79 -8.57 -2.21
CA PHE A 93 -12.57 -9.33 -0.98
C PHE A 93 -13.69 -10.31 -0.67
N ASP A 94 -14.96 -9.91 -0.87
CA ASP A 94 -16.10 -10.81 -0.74
C ASP A 94 -15.99 -12.01 -1.70
N PHE A 95 -15.48 -11.78 -2.91
CA PHE A 95 -15.20 -12.85 -3.86
C PHE A 95 -14.04 -13.75 -3.41
N LEU A 96 -12.92 -13.18 -2.98
CA LEU A 96 -11.76 -13.94 -2.47
C LEU A 96 -12.16 -14.84 -1.29
N GLU A 97 -12.89 -14.29 -0.32
CA GLU A 97 -13.45 -15.01 0.84
C GLU A 97 -14.40 -16.13 0.41
N LYS A 98 -15.20 -15.91 -0.64
CA LYS A 98 -16.10 -16.94 -1.15
C LYS A 98 -15.37 -18.07 -1.87
N VAL A 99 -14.34 -17.74 -2.65
CA VAL A 99 -13.49 -18.74 -3.33
C VAL A 99 -12.69 -19.53 -2.30
N ASN A 100 -12.17 -18.86 -1.26
CA ASN A 100 -11.41 -19.44 -0.16
C ASN A 100 -10.26 -20.37 -0.63
N SER A 101 -9.53 -19.93 -1.67
CA SER A 101 -8.41 -20.69 -2.25
C SER A 101 -7.08 -20.20 -1.68
N PRO A 102 -6.29 -21.05 -1.00
CA PRO A 102 -4.97 -20.67 -0.48
C PRO A 102 -4.00 -20.20 -1.57
N SER A 103 -4.04 -20.83 -2.76
CA SER A 103 -3.22 -20.44 -3.92
C SER A 103 -3.57 -19.03 -4.41
N LEU A 104 -4.87 -18.72 -4.52
CA LEU A 104 -5.34 -17.40 -4.93
C LEU A 104 -4.95 -16.31 -3.91
N TYR A 105 -5.05 -16.61 -2.62
CA TYR A 105 -4.60 -15.68 -1.57
C TYR A 105 -3.09 -15.44 -1.63
N THR A 106 -2.30 -16.50 -1.79
CA THR A 106 -0.84 -16.41 -1.88
C THR A 106 -0.44 -15.54 -3.07
N GLU A 107 -1.07 -15.75 -4.22
CA GLU A 107 -0.82 -14.96 -5.43
C GLU A 107 -1.28 -13.50 -5.28
N THR A 108 -2.42 -13.28 -4.62
CA THR A 108 -2.91 -11.93 -4.29
C THR A 108 -1.91 -11.17 -3.42
N VAL A 109 -1.38 -11.81 -2.38
CA VAL A 109 -0.37 -11.23 -1.49
C VAL A 109 0.92 -10.94 -2.25
N LYS A 110 1.45 -11.94 -2.97
CA LYS A 110 2.68 -11.82 -3.75
C LYS A 110 2.61 -10.68 -4.76
N THR A 111 1.57 -10.66 -5.60
CA THR A 111 1.39 -9.59 -6.59
C THR A 111 1.22 -8.23 -5.92
N THR A 112 0.46 -8.14 -4.81
CA THR A 112 0.33 -6.89 -4.05
C THR A 112 1.69 -6.39 -3.55
N CYS A 113 2.52 -7.27 -2.97
CA CYS A 113 3.87 -6.93 -2.51
C CYS A 113 4.76 -6.43 -3.65
N LEU A 114 4.74 -7.10 -4.80
CA LEU A 114 5.51 -6.70 -5.98
C LEU A 114 5.11 -5.30 -6.48
N ILE A 115 3.80 -5.04 -6.55
CA ILE A 115 3.28 -3.74 -6.97
C ILE A 115 3.66 -2.65 -5.95
N CYS A 116 3.54 -2.92 -4.65
CA CYS A 116 3.96 -2.00 -3.59
C CYS A 116 5.44 -1.61 -3.74
N LYS A 117 6.33 -2.61 -3.85
CA LYS A 117 7.78 -2.38 -4.05
C LYS A 117 8.02 -1.54 -5.30
N ALA A 118 7.44 -1.92 -6.43
CA ALA A 118 7.65 -1.22 -7.69
C ALA A 118 7.14 0.24 -7.69
N ILE A 119 5.98 0.52 -7.11
CA ILE A 119 5.43 1.89 -7.02
C ILE A 119 6.23 2.77 -6.06
N LEU A 120 6.74 2.18 -4.96
CA LEU A 120 7.46 2.90 -3.92
C LEU A 120 8.96 3.08 -4.23
N GLU A 121 9.44 2.43 -5.27
CA GLU A 121 10.81 2.54 -5.75
C GLU A 121 11.14 3.99 -6.19
N PRO A 122 12.24 4.61 -5.70
CA PRO A 122 12.62 5.98 -6.06
C PRO A 122 12.68 6.23 -7.55
N GLU A 123 13.18 5.27 -8.33
CA GLU A 123 13.30 5.32 -9.79
C GLU A 123 11.95 5.52 -10.46
N ILE A 124 10.88 4.91 -9.93
CA ILE A 124 9.53 5.06 -10.44
C ILE A 124 8.90 6.37 -9.95
N GLN A 125 9.08 6.70 -8.68
CA GLN A 125 8.53 7.93 -8.10
C GLN A 125 9.11 9.21 -8.69
N LEU A 126 10.35 9.16 -9.17
CA LEU A 126 11.06 10.29 -9.77
C LEU A 126 11.06 10.22 -11.31
N HIS A 127 10.46 9.20 -11.91
CA HIS A 127 10.53 9.02 -13.36
C HIS A 127 9.82 10.17 -14.12
N PRO A 128 10.48 10.82 -15.09
CA PRO A 128 9.94 12.01 -15.75
C PRO A 128 8.70 11.74 -16.61
N MET A 129 8.56 10.51 -17.13
CA MET A 129 7.38 10.11 -17.92
C MET A 129 6.18 9.67 -17.07
N VAL A 130 6.35 9.54 -15.75
CA VAL A 130 5.26 9.14 -14.85
C VAL A 130 4.43 10.36 -14.51
N ASN A 131 3.13 10.29 -14.81
CA ASN A 131 2.17 11.28 -14.33
C ASN A 131 2.05 11.16 -12.80
N GLN A 132 2.58 12.16 -12.08
CA GLN A 132 2.66 12.16 -10.62
C GLN A 132 1.30 12.22 -9.93
N GLN A 133 0.28 12.83 -10.55
CA GLN A 133 -1.08 12.83 -10.01
C GLN A 133 -1.70 11.43 -10.06
N VAL A 134 -1.54 10.75 -11.21
CA VAL A 134 -2.01 9.36 -11.36
C VAL A 134 -1.23 8.44 -10.44
N LEU A 135 0.09 8.59 -10.32
CA LEU A 135 0.90 7.80 -9.40
C LEU A 135 0.40 8.00 -7.96
N SER A 136 0.23 9.25 -7.51
CA SER A 136 -0.27 9.56 -6.16
C SER A 136 -1.64 8.90 -5.89
N HIS A 137 -2.57 8.98 -6.84
CA HIS A 137 -3.89 8.32 -6.73
C HIS A 137 -3.78 6.80 -6.60
N VAL A 138 -3.01 6.17 -7.49
CA VAL A 138 -2.82 4.71 -7.52
C VAL A 138 -2.11 4.23 -6.25
N THR A 139 -1.09 4.95 -5.80
CA THR A 139 -0.34 4.68 -4.56
C THR A 139 -1.25 4.71 -3.33
N LYS A 140 -2.14 5.71 -3.21
CA LYS A 140 -3.11 5.77 -2.11
C LYS A 140 -4.11 4.62 -2.15
N ASN A 141 -4.65 4.30 -3.33
CA ASN A 141 -5.59 3.18 -3.50
C ASN A 141 -4.93 1.83 -3.18
N LEU A 142 -3.68 1.65 -3.56
CA LEU A 142 -2.91 0.47 -3.18
C LEU A 142 -2.72 0.36 -1.66
N GLY A 143 -2.52 1.49 -0.97
CA GLY A 143 -2.49 1.52 0.49
C GLY A 143 -3.80 1.06 1.11
N LYS A 144 -4.94 1.57 0.60
CA LYS A 144 -6.28 1.13 1.02
C LYS A 144 -6.49 -0.38 0.80
N TRP A 145 -6.11 -0.86 -0.39
CA TRP A 145 -6.18 -2.27 -0.74
C TRP A 145 -5.36 -3.13 0.22
N LEU A 146 -4.09 -2.76 0.46
CA LEU A 146 -3.20 -3.51 1.34
C LEU A 146 -3.72 -3.55 2.78
N GLY A 147 -4.18 -2.43 3.32
CA GLY A 147 -4.74 -2.43 4.68
C GLY A 147 -6.00 -3.28 4.79
N LYS A 148 -6.89 -3.27 3.78
CA LYS A 148 -8.04 -4.19 3.73
C LYS A 148 -7.61 -5.65 3.60
N LEU A 149 -6.58 -5.94 2.79
CA LEU A 149 -6.02 -7.28 2.65
C LEU A 149 -5.53 -7.80 4.00
N ILE A 150 -4.77 -7.00 4.76
CA ILE A 150 -4.27 -7.34 6.10
C ILE A 150 -5.40 -7.67 7.07
N VAL A 151 -6.50 -6.90 7.06
CA VAL A 151 -7.60 -7.10 8.01
C VAL A 151 -8.51 -8.26 7.61
N ARG A 152 -8.75 -8.44 6.31
CA ARG A 152 -9.71 -9.43 5.80
C ARG A 152 -9.09 -10.79 5.56
N THR A 153 -7.77 -10.85 5.51
CA THR A 153 -7.04 -12.10 5.34
C THR A 153 -5.99 -12.21 6.43
N ASP A 154 -5.97 -13.34 7.15
CA ASP A 154 -4.93 -13.62 8.16
C ASP A 154 -3.56 -13.96 7.50
N CYS A 155 -3.27 -13.30 6.37
CA CYS A 155 -2.10 -13.54 5.53
C CYS A 155 -0.88 -12.74 6.00
N TRP A 156 -0.96 -12.09 7.17
CA TRP A 156 0.10 -11.22 7.65
C TRP A 156 1.46 -11.96 7.74
N SER A 157 1.44 -13.25 8.08
CA SER A 157 2.62 -14.10 8.12
C SER A 157 3.39 -14.15 6.78
N LEU A 158 2.67 -14.06 5.66
CA LEU A 158 3.23 -13.95 4.31
C LEU A 158 3.70 -12.52 4.03
N LEU A 159 2.90 -11.52 4.40
CA LEU A 159 3.21 -10.10 4.16
C LEU A 159 4.47 -9.63 4.88
N LYS A 160 4.68 -9.99 6.15
CA LYS A 160 5.82 -9.47 6.95
C LYS A 160 7.19 -9.82 6.40
N THR A 161 7.28 -10.93 5.69
CA THR A 161 8.54 -11.40 5.11
C THR A 161 8.89 -10.56 3.88
N ASP A 162 7.88 -10.12 3.14
CA ASP A 162 8.05 -9.44 1.86
C ASP A 162 7.82 -7.93 1.93
N LEU A 163 7.09 -7.42 2.91
CA LEU A 163 6.61 -6.04 2.96
C LEU A 163 6.59 -5.50 4.39
N ALA A 164 7.67 -4.83 4.77
CA ALA A 164 7.75 -4.03 6.00
C ALA A 164 7.54 -2.54 5.66
N LEU A 165 6.67 -1.85 6.39
CA LEU A 165 6.37 -0.43 6.14
C LEU A 165 7.50 0.51 6.58
N GLU A 166 8.22 0.16 7.64
CA GLU A 166 9.29 0.99 8.22
C GLU A 166 10.42 1.27 7.22
N PRO A 167 10.99 0.27 6.50
CA PRO A 167 11.98 0.54 5.46
C PRO A 167 11.53 1.52 4.38
N PHE A 168 10.25 1.47 3.96
CA PHE A 168 9.75 2.43 2.97
C PHE A 168 9.73 3.87 3.51
N ILE A 169 9.41 4.06 4.79
CA ILE A 169 9.43 5.37 5.44
C ILE A 169 10.86 5.89 5.54
N VAL A 170 11.79 5.03 5.98
CA VAL A 170 13.22 5.38 6.08
C VAL A 170 13.78 5.76 4.72
N THR A 171 13.56 4.95 3.68
CA THR A 171 14.01 5.25 2.32
C THR A 171 13.35 6.53 1.78
N ALA A 172 12.06 6.75 2.07
CA ALA A 172 11.39 7.97 1.66
C ALA A 172 12.00 9.22 2.32
N TYR A 173 12.35 9.13 3.61
CA TYR A 173 13.05 10.19 4.31
C TYR A 173 14.45 10.46 3.72
N GLU A 174 15.24 9.40 3.51
CA GLU A 174 16.60 9.51 2.97
C GLU A 174 16.62 10.13 1.55
N ARG A 175 15.62 9.81 0.73
CA ARG A 175 15.54 10.22 -0.68
C ARG A 175 14.71 11.49 -0.94
N GLY A 176 14.09 12.09 0.07
CA GLY A 176 13.19 13.24 -0.13
C GLY A 176 11.91 12.88 -0.89
N LEU A 177 11.31 11.75 -0.54
CA LEU A 177 10.10 11.18 -1.16
C LEU A 177 8.95 10.99 -0.16
N MET A 178 9.01 11.58 1.03
CA MET A 178 8.00 11.39 2.07
C MET A 178 6.62 11.87 1.61
N SER A 179 6.53 13.01 0.93
CA SER A 179 5.30 13.54 0.34
C SER A 179 4.62 12.57 -0.64
N LYS A 180 5.38 11.63 -1.23
CA LYS A 180 4.89 10.62 -2.17
C LYS A 180 4.58 9.29 -1.48
N SER A 181 5.43 8.85 -0.55
CA SER A 181 5.34 7.52 0.07
C SER A 181 4.51 7.48 1.36
N ILE A 182 4.53 8.54 2.18
CA ILE A 182 3.77 8.58 3.44
C ILE A 182 2.26 8.50 3.23
N PRO A 183 1.65 9.11 2.19
CA PRO A 183 0.23 8.93 1.94
C PRO A 183 -0.19 7.47 1.74
N PHE A 184 0.67 6.62 1.15
CA PHE A 184 0.41 5.18 1.09
C PHE A 184 0.38 4.56 2.48
N VAL A 185 1.38 4.84 3.33
CA VAL A 185 1.44 4.32 4.70
C VAL A 185 0.21 4.71 5.50
N ILE A 186 -0.22 5.98 5.40
CA ILE A 186 -1.43 6.49 6.05
C ILE A 186 -2.64 5.65 5.64
N GLU A 187 -2.86 5.47 4.33
CA GLU A 187 -4.01 4.72 3.81
C GLU A 187 -4.01 3.24 4.23
N VAL A 188 -2.84 2.62 4.36
CA VAL A 188 -2.70 1.27 4.94
C VAL A 188 -3.19 1.26 6.38
N LEU A 189 -2.65 2.15 7.23
CA LEU A 189 -3.00 2.21 8.65
C LEU A 189 -4.49 2.54 8.86
N GLU A 190 -5.03 3.49 8.11
CA GLU A 190 -6.45 3.85 8.17
C GLU A 190 -7.35 2.66 7.84
N SER A 191 -7.00 1.89 6.82
CA SER A 191 -7.76 0.70 6.42
C SER A 191 -7.61 -0.44 7.42
N CYS A 192 -6.47 -0.52 8.11
CA CYS A 192 -6.26 -1.46 9.21
C CYS A 192 -7.09 -1.14 10.47
N ARG A 193 -7.47 0.14 10.69
CA ARG A 193 -8.30 0.59 11.84
C ARG A 193 -7.85 0.05 13.19
N ARG A 194 -6.54 0.06 13.49
CA ARG A 194 -5.98 -0.52 14.73
C ARG A 194 -6.24 -2.03 14.93
N SER A 195 -6.54 -2.76 13.87
CA SER A 195 -6.65 -4.21 13.96
C SER A 195 -5.37 -4.81 14.56
N PRO A 196 -5.48 -5.77 15.50
CA PRO A 196 -4.30 -6.47 16.02
C PRO A 196 -3.55 -7.24 14.93
N LEU A 197 -4.18 -7.47 13.78
CA LEU A 197 -3.58 -8.09 12.59
C LEU A 197 -2.64 -7.17 11.81
N CYS A 198 -2.58 -5.87 12.15
CA CYS A 198 -1.61 -4.94 11.60
C CYS A 198 -0.45 -4.80 12.60
N PRO A 199 0.61 -5.60 12.50
CA PRO A 199 1.72 -5.46 13.42
C PRO A 199 2.62 -4.33 13.00
N SER A 200 3.45 -3.94 13.96
CA SER A 200 4.22 -2.70 13.92
C SER A 200 3.33 -1.44 13.82
N PHE A 201 2.01 -1.52 14.01
CA PHE A 201 1.12 -0.35 13.96
C PHE A 201 1.60 0.78 14.86
N GLU A 202 1.89 0.48 16.14
CA GLU A 202 2.43 1.46 17.08
C GLU A 202 3.84 1.94 16.70
N THR A 203 4.70 1.04 16.18
CA THR A 203 6.04 1.41 15.68
C THR A 203 5.97 2.39 14.51
N ILE A 204 5.09 2.12 13.54
CA ILE A 204 4.89 2.99 12.38
C ILE A 204 4.28 4.32 12.81
N LEU A 205 3.30 4.32 13.71
CA LEU A 205 2.77 5.57 14.26
C LEU A 205 3.86 6.37 14.97
N SER A 206 4.70 5.73 15.78
CA SER A 206 5.82 6.35 16.48
C SER A 206 6.81 7.00 15.50
N LEU A 207 7.09 6.34 14.37
CA LEU A 207 7.91 6.87 13.28
C LEU A 207 7.24 8.04 12.54
N LEU A 208 5.94 7.97 12.27
CA LEU A 208 5.18 9.09 11.71
C LEU A 208 5.16 10.29 12.68
N SER A 209 5.10 10.05 13.99
CA SER A 209 5.21 11.09 15.00
C SER A 209 6.60 11.73 15.04
N GLU A 210 7.66 10.97 14.79
CA GLU A 210 9.02 11.52 14.61
C GLU A 210 9.06 12.49 13.43
N ILE A 211 8.49 12.11 12.27
CA ILE A 211 8.38 12.98 11.09
C ILE A 211 7.54 14.22 11.39
N TYR A 212 6.39 14.06 12.05
CA TYR A 212 5.53 15.17 12.45
C TYR A 212 6.28 16.20 13.31
N MET A 213 7.23 15.77 14.14
CA MET A 213 8.03 16.68 14.97
C MET A 213 9.09 17.46 14.21
N MET A 214 9.39 17.10 12.96
CA MET A 214 10.47 17.75 12.22
C MET A 214 10.13 19.20 11.88
N PRO A 215 11.08 20.13 12.07
CA PRO A 215 10.88 21.52 11.70
C PRO A 215 10.80 21.68 10.18
N ASN A 216 10.03 22.67 9.74
CA ASN A 216 9.85 23.02 8.32
C ASN A 216 9.26 21.89 7.46
N LEU A 217 8.58 20.90 8.04
CA LEU A 217 7.89 19.88 7.24
C LEU A 217 6.84 20.55 6.34
N GLN A 218 6.72 20.11 5.10
CA GLN A 218 5.74 20.63 4.16
C GLN A 218 4.31 20.46 4.70
N ASP A 219 3.50 21.53 4.63
CA ASP A 219 2.17 21.60 5.27
C ASP A 219 1.24 20.44 4.88
N GLY A 220 1.24 20.01 3.62
CA GLY A 220 0.41 18.89 3.15
C GLY A 220 0.78 17.56 3.80
N LEU A 221 2.08 17.29 3.94
CA LEU A 221 2.58 16.11 4.66
C LEU A 221 2.28 16.22 6.16
N LEU A 222 2.48 17.40 6.74
CA LEU A 222 2.15 17.71 8.13
C LEU A 222 0.68 17.42 8.45
N PHE A 223 -0.25 18.01 7.70
CA PHE A 223 -1.69 17.84 7.92
C PHE A 223 -2.15 16.39 7.70
N SER A 224 -1.54 15.69 6.74
CA SER A 224 -1.86 14.28 6.50
C SER A 224 -1.50 13.42 7.71
N ILE A 225 -0.32 13.64 8.30
CA ILE A 225 0.10 12.90 9.50
C ILE A 225 -0.74 13.33 10.72
N GLU A 226 -0.98 14.64 10.92
CA GLU A 226 -1.81 15.15 12.01
C GLU A 226 -3.20 14.53 11.98
N GLY A 227 -3.87 14.55 10.82
CA GLY A 227 -5.20 13.98 10.65
C GLY A 227 -5.26 12.48 10.98
N LEU A 228 -4.21 11.72 10.63
CA LEU A 228 -4.11 10.31 11.01
C LEU A 228 -3.99 10.14 12.54
N LEU A 229 -3.08 10.89 13.17
CA LEU A 229 -2.84 10.80 14.62
C LEU A 229 -4.07 11.25 15.42
N GLU A 230 -4.80 12.27 14.96
CA GLU A 230 -6.08 12.73 15.51
C GLU A 230 -7.16 11.65 15.39
N LYS A 231 -7.33 11.08 14.19
CA LYS A 231 -8.30 9.99 13.95
C LYS A 231 -8.05 8.79 14.86
N PHE A 232 -6.80 8.58 15.22
CA PHE A 232 -6.37 7.53 16.11
C PHE A 232 -6.23 7.97 17.58
N ASN A 233 -6.59 9.20 17.96
CA ASN A 233 -6.50 9.71 19.34
C ASN A 233 -5.12 9.46 19.99
N VAL A 234 -4.03 9.59 19.22
CA VAL A 234 -2.65 9.29 19.67
C VAL A 234 -1.69 10.46 19.58
N LEU A 235 -2.19 11.68 19.36
CA LEU A 235 -1.33 12.87 19.39
C LEU A 235 -0.61 13.05 20.73
N GLU A 236 -1.26 12.84 21.87
CA GLU A 236 -0.63 13.04 23.18
C GLU A 236 0.07 11.79 23.78
N PRO A 237 -0.47 10.57 23.70
CA PRO A 237 0.12 9.41 24.38
C PRO A 237 1.34 8.82 23.65
N LEU A 238 1.57 9.17 22.38
CA LEU A 238 2.55 8.49 21.55
C LEU A 238 3.94 9.11 21.66
N LYS A 239 4.92 8.30 22.08
CA LYS A 239 6.33 8.71 22.07
C LYS A 239 6.87 8.65 20.63
N PRO A 240 7.45 9.75 20.10
CA PRO A 240 8.12 9.72 18.80
C PRO A 240 9.28 8.72 18.79
N ALA A 241 9.51 8.10 17.64
CA ALA A 241 10.70 7.30 17.41
C ALA A 241 11.96 8.19 17.32
N SER A 242 13.12 7.57 17.24
CA SER A 242 14.41 8.23 16.99
C SER A 242 15.16 7.59 15.81
N THR A 243 14.44 6.86 14.96
CA THR A 243 15.03 6.04 13.89
C THR A 243 15.59 6.90 12.76
N LEU A 244 14.98 8.06 12.49
CA LEU A 244 15.37 8.94 11.38
C LEU A 244 16.47 9.94 11.78
N GLN A 245 16.67 10.19 13.07
CA GLN A 245 17.71 11.09 13.58
C GLN A 245 19.13 10.70 13.12
N GLU A 246 19.40 9.40 13.03
CA GLU A 246 20.70 8.85 12.62
C GLU A 246 20.86 8.75 11.10
N LYS A 247 19.83 9.11 10.32
CA LYS A 247 19.80 8.92 8.86
C LYS A 247 20.11 10.21 8.12
N HIS A 248 20.87 10.08 7.04
CA HIS A 248 21.16 11.21 6.16
C HIS A 248 20.01 11.40 5.16
N ARG A 249 19.38 12.58 5.17
CA ARG A 249 18.35 12.93 4.18
C ARG A 249 18.91 13.75 3.02
N GLN A 250 18.32 13.57 1.85
CA GLN A 250 18.54 14.46 0.72
C GLN A 250 18.09 15.88 1.08
N MET A 251 18.98 16.85 0.96
CA MET A 251 18.69 18.26 1.25
C MET A 251 18.37 19.05 -0.03
N ASN A 252 18.97 18.68 -1.16
CA ASN A 252 18.82 19.39 -2.42
C ASN A 252 17.47 19.05 -3.08
N LEU A 253 16.71 20.08 -3.45
CA LEU A 253 15.40 19.97 -4.10
C LEU A 253 14.42 19.06 -3.35
N ASN A 254 14.55 19.00 -2.02
CA ASN A 254 13.68 18.18 -1.19
C ASN A 254 12.35 18.90 -0.97
N VAL A 255 11.32 18.43 -1.66
CA VAL A 255 9.95 18.99 -1.60
C VAL A 255 9.20 18.65 -0.31
N ASP A 256 9.75 17.75 0.52
CA ASP A 256 9.14 17.36 1.79
C ASP A 256 9.32 18.41 2.89
N PHE A 257 10.21 19.38 2.67
CA PHE A 257 10.51 20.46 3.61
C PHE A 257 10.42 21.83 2.93
N GLU A 258 9.87 22.81 3.63
CA GLU A 258 9.82 24.20 3.16
C GLU A 258 11.20 24.88 3.31
N GLU A 259 11.55 25.71 2.32
CA GLU A 259 12.72 26.59 2.42
C GLU A 259 12.45 27.69 3.45
N ARG A 260 12.89 27.45 4.70
CA ARG A 260 12.90 28.39 5.84
C ARG A 260 11.56 29.12 6.08
N LYS A 261 10.61 28.42 6.72
CA LYS A 261 9.75 29.06 7.73
C LYS A 261 10.08 28.46 9.07
N ILE A 262 10.79 29.18 9.95
CA ILE A 262 10.91 28.77 11.36
C ILE A 262 9.52 28.93 11.99
N ILE A 263 8.63 27.97 11.76
CA ILE A 263 7.39 27.83 12.50
C ILE A 263 7.77 27.08 13.76
N VAL A 264 8.01 27.83 14.84
CA VAL A 264 8.05 27.24 16.19
C VAL A 264 6.63 26.76 16.47
N LYS A 265 6.39 25.45 16.36
CA LYS A 265 5.10 24.88 16.73
C LYS A 265 4.86 25.17 18.21
N PRO A 266 3.68 25.65 18.62
CA PRO A 266 3.22 25.37 19.97
C PRO A 266 3.06 23.85 20.04
N LEU A 267 3.93 23.18 20.79
CA LEU A 267 3.79 21.75 21.07
C LEU A 267 2.37 21.52 21.61
N LYS A 268 1.49 20.92 20.80
CA LYS A 268 0.28 20.23 21.29
C LYS A 268 0.64 18.94 22.06
N PHE A 269 1.94 18.67 22.22
CA PHE A 269 2.47 17.59 23.03
C PHE A 269 2.68 18.18 24.42
N GLY A 270 1.98 17.62 25.41
CA GLY A 270 2.12 18.01 26.80
C GLY A 270 3.60 18.14 27.18
N LYS A 271 3.90 19.26 27.85
CA LYS A 271 5.22 19.68 28.33
C LYS A 271 6.11 18.47 28.67
N TYR A 272 7.17 18.25 27.90
CA TYR A 272 8.32 17.52 28.41
C TYR A 272 8.85 18.33 29.61
N ASP A 273 8.91 17.67 30.77
CA ASP A 273 9.43 18.21 32.01
C ASP A 273 10.93 18.50 31.83
N ASP A 274 11.27 19.77 31.59
CA ASP A 274 12.64 20.29 31.70
C ASP A 274 13.06 20.30 33.18
N ARG A 275 13.38 19.11 33.69
CA ARG A 275 14.22 18.91 34.88
C ARG A 275 15.33 17.96 34.43
N ALA A 276 16.54 18.43 34.16
CA ALA A 276 17.51 18.99 35.11
C ALA A 276 18.63 19.73 34.31
N PRO A 277 19.57 20.51 34.90
CA PRO A 277 20.14 20.37 36.25
C PRO A 277 20.15 21.66 37.08
N ARG A 278 20.17 21.53 38.40
CA ARG A 278 20.75 22.58 39.24
C ARG A 278 21.96 21.99 39.95
N ASP A 279 23.11 22.28 39.39
CA ASP A 279 24.34 22.40 40.16
C ASP A 279 24.17 23.58 41.13
N SER A 280 24.10 23.26 42.43
CA SER A 280 24.61 24.05 43.56
C SER A 280 24.77 23.13 44.75
#